data_AF-A0ABD5TS17-F1
#
_entry.id   AF-A0ABD5TS17-F1
#
_cell.length_a   1.000
_cell.length_b   1.000
_cell.length_c   1.000
_cell.angle_alpha   90.00
_cell.angle_beta   90.00
_cell.angle_gamma   90.00
#
_symmetry.space_group_name_H-M   'P 1'
#
loop_
_entity.id
_entity.type
_entity.pdbx_description
1 polymer ?
#
loop_
_entity_poly.entity_id
_entity_poly.type
_entity_poly.pdbx_seq_one_letter_code
_entity_poly.pdbx_strand_id
1 'polypeptide(L)'
;MFRFDVRQAINAMGYAQVLVENPGIANIAESRHHGPFNMVMFPYADINLMGTSQFDRSELGELRHLLLDLQRMTRIGNWVTTWERELVEGDDTAGVVVDALEQGIISLEDDSETAIDVIRDHGIREQFEAEWESSTARLSAESTT
;
A
#
# COMPACT_ATOMS: atom_id res chain seq x y z
N MET A 1 -5.23 14.01 16.76
CA MET A 1 -5.44 13.14 15.59
C MET A 1 -4.49 13.55 14.49
N PHE A 2 -4.68 14.69 13.84
CA PHE A 2 -3.89 15.12 12.67
C PHE A 2 -2.37 14.99 12.82
N ARG A 3 -1.79 15.51 13.90
CA ARG A 3 -0.34 15.39 14.15
C ARG A 3 0.13 13.93 14.27
N PHE A 4 -0.68 13.05 14.82
CA PHE A 4 -0.38 11.62 14.91
C PHE A 4 -0.46 10.97 13.52
N ASP A 5 -1.52 11.24 12.75
CA ASP A 5 -1.73 10.64 11.44
C ASP A 5 -0.69 11.13 10.40
N VAL A 6 -0.28 12.40 10.48
CA VAL A 6 0.86 12.92 9.69
C VAL A 6 2.17 12.21 10.07
N ARG A 7 2.41 11.94 11.35
CA ARG A 7 3.59 11.18 11.78
C ARG A 7 3.55 9.74 11.27
N GLN A 8 2.38 9.11 11.17
CA GLN A 8 2.25 7.78 10.58
C GLN A 8 2.64 7.79 9.09
N ALA A 9 2.17 8.78 8.33
CA ALA A 9 2.55 8.93 6.92
C ALA A 9 4.06 9.18 6.73
N ILE A 10 4.65 10.07 7.54
CA ILE A 10 6.10 10.31 7.52
C ILE A 10 6.88 9.05 7.89
N ASN A 11 6.41 8.28 8.87
CA ASN A 11 7.05 7.02 9.26
C ASN A 11 6.99 5.99 8.12
N ALA A 12 5.90 5.95 7.35
CA ALA A 12 5.80 5.07 6.18
C ALA A 12 6.75 5.49 5.05
N MET A 13 6.93 6.80 4.82
CA MET A 13 7.95 7.30 3.89
C MET A 13 9.36 6.96 4.36
N GLY A 14 9.62 7.08 5.67
CA GLY A 14 10.89 6.66 6.27
C GLY A 14 11.14 5.16 6.11
N TYR A 15 10.12 4.32 6.32
CA TYR A 15 10.21 2.88 6.04
C TYR A 15 10.54 2.61 4.57
N ALA A 16 9.86 3.27 3.63
CA ALA A 16 10.16 3.12 2.20
C ALA A 16 11.60 3.50 1.87
N GLN A 17 12.12 4.58 2.45
CA GLN A 17 13.53 4.96 2.28
C GLN A 17 14.49 3.89 2.83
N VAL A 18 14.24 3.36 4.03
CA VAL A 18 15.06 2.29 4.61
C VAL A 18 15.07 1.05 3.70
N LEU A 19 13.94 0.72 3.10
CA LEU A 19 13.80 -0.41 2.18
C LEU A 19 14.59 -0.20 0.88
N VAL A 20 14.51 0.98 0.27
CA VAL A 20 15.32 1.34 -0.92
C VAL A 20 16.82 1.25 -0.61
N GLU A 21 17.24 1.74 0.56
CA GLU A 21 18.66 1.71 0.97
C GLU A 21 19.14 0.30 1.36
N ASN A 22 18.21 -0.61 1.70
CA ASN A 22 18.53 -1.95 2.18
C ASN A 22 17.56 -3.00 1.61
N PRO A 23 17.55 -3.26 0.29
CA PRO A 23 16.53 -4.11 -0.33
C PRO A 23 16.49 -5.55 0.23
N GLY A 24 17.59 -6.04 0.80
CA GLY A 24 17.65 -7.37 1.43
C GLY A 24 16.82 -7.55 2.70
N ILE A 25 16.24 -6.49 3.26
CA ILE A 25 15.28 -6.60 4.39
C ILE A 25 13.83 -6.69 3.92
N ALA A 26 13.58 -6.58 2.61
CA ALA A 26 12.26 -6.60 2.02
C ALA A 26 11.44 -7.81 2.48
N ASN A 27 10.24 -7.54 2.96
CA ASN A 27 9.25 -8.55 3.29
C ASN A 27 7.84 -7.97 3.14
N ILE A 28 6.89 -8.82 2.77
CA ILE A 28 5.54 -8.39 2.46
C ILE A 28 4.78 -7.97 3.74
N ALA A 29 5.13 -8.55 4.88
CA ALA A 29 4.48 -8.26 6.16
C ALA A 29 4.67 -6.79 6.59
N GLU A 30 5.90 -6.30 6.59
CA GLU A 30 6.21 -4.90 6.90
C GLU A 30 5.70 -3.96 5.82
N SER A 31 5.79 -4.36 4.55
CA SER A 31 5.26 -3.58 3.41
C SER A 31 3.75 -3.39 3.50
N ARG A 32 3.00 -4.41 3.94
CA ARG A 32 1.56 -4.33 4.22
C ARG A 32 1.23 -3.57 5.51
N HIS A 33 2.14 -3.56 6.49
CA HIS A 33 1.93 -2.85 7.74
C HIS A 33 2.17 -1.34 7.58
N HIS A 34 3.33 -0.96 7.03
CA HIS A 34 3.75 0.44 6.91
C HIS A 34 3.27 1.10 5.61
N GLY A 35 3.32 0.37 4.48
CA GLY A 35 3.04 0.91 3.15
C GLY A 35 1.70 1.64 3.00
N PRO A 36 0.57 1.15 3.55
CA PRO A 36 -0.73 1.82 3.42
C PRO A 36 -0.76 3.26 3.94
N PHE A 37 0.03 3.59 4.97
CA PHE A 37 0.06 4.94 5.52
C PHE A 37 0.76 5.94 4.60
N ASN A 38 1.53 5.49 3.61
CA ASN A 38 2.10 6.34 2.58
C ASN A 38 1.03 6.91 1.62
N MET A 39 -0.19 6.36 1.63
CA MET A 39 -1.32 6.92 0.86
C MET A 39 -1.94 8.18 1.49
N VAL A 40 -1.50 8.56 2.70
CA VAL A 40 -1.84 9.85 3.34
C VAL A 40 -3.36 10.08 3.54
N MET A 41 -4.17 9.01 3.54
CA MET A 41 -5.63 9.14 3.66
C MET A 41 -6.10 9.70 5.01
N PHE A 42 -5.50 9.26 6.12
CA PHE A 42 -5.84 9.78 7.44
C PHE A 42 -5.61 11.30 7.55
N PRO A 43 -4.44 11.86 7.18
CA PRO A 43 -4.26 13.31 7.15
C PRO A 43 -5.28 14.05 6.28
N TYR A 44 -5.65 13.52 5.10
CA TYR A 44 -6.68 14.15 4.25
C TYR A 44 -8.05 14.15 4.93
N ALA A 45 -8.45 13.04 5.54
CA ALA A 45 -9.71 12.96 6.28
C ALA A 45 -9.73 13.94 7.47
N ASP A 46 -8.63 14.05 8.19
CA ASP A 46 -8.50 14.98 9.31
C ASP A 46 -8.66 16.44 8.88
N ILE A 47 -8.10 16.84 7.72
CA ILE A 47 -8.30 18.18 7.15
C ILE A 47 -9.78 18.41 6.82
N ASN A 48 -10.45 17.42 6.21
CA ASN A 48 -11.87 17.50 5.89
C ASN A 48 -12.74 17.64 7.15
N LEU A 49 -12.41 16.90 8.22
CA LEU A 49 -13.08 17.01 9.50
C LEU A 49 -12.89 18.38 10.16
N MET A 50 -11.73 19.03 10.01
CA MET A 50 -11.54 20.40 10.52
C MET A 50 -12.49 21.42 9.85
N GLY A 51 -12.86 21.18 8.58
CA GLY A 51 -13.81 22.00 7.84
C GLY A 51 -15.28 21.63 8.05
N THR A 52 -15.58 20.55 8.78
CA THR A 52 -16.93 20.01 8.94
C THR A 52 -17.48 20.34 10.33
N SER A 53 -18.53 21.15 10.40
CA SER A 53 -19.12 21.61 11.68
C SER A 53 -20.12 20.63 12.30
N GLN A 54 -20.55 19.59 11.57
CA GLN A 54 -21.65 18.70 11.95
C GLN A 54 -21.26 17.22 12.11
N PHE A 55 -19.98 16.88 12.10
CA PHE A 55 -19.55 15.49 12.25
C PHE A 55 -19.82 14.96 13.67
N ASP A 56 -20.51 13.83 13.81
CA ASP A 56 -20.67 13.16 15.09
C ASP A 56 -19.37 12.46 15.49
N ARG A 57 -18.78 12.87 16.61
CA ARG A 57 -17.55 12.28 17.12
C ARG A 57 -17.71 10.82 17.53
N SER A 58 -18.92 10.34 17.76
CA SER A 58 -19.18 8.93 18.07
C SER A 58 -18.85 8.01 16.88
N GLU A 59 -18.98 8.52 15.65
CA GLU A 59 -18.70 7.80 14.38
C GLU A 59 -17.20 7.75 14.05
N LEU A 60 -16.34 8.43 14.83
CA LEU A 60 -14.92 8.55 14.52
C LEU A 60 -14.22 7.20 14.47
N GLY A 61 -14.62 6.24 15.30
CA GLY A 61 -14.06 4.89 15.29
C GLY A 61 -14.31 4.17 13.97
N GLU A 62 -15.55 4.23 13.47
CA GLU A 62 -15.99 3.63 12.22
C GLU A 62 -15.32 4.30 11.01
N LEU A 63 -15.30 5.63 10.98
CA LEU A 63 -14.59 6.38 9.94
C LEU A 63 -13.12 5.97 9.87
N ARG A 64 -12.44 5.85 11.01
CA ARG A 64 -11.03 5.45 11.02
C ARG A 64 -10.81 4.02 10.56
N HIS A 65 -11.73 3.11 10.87
CA HIS A 65 -11.68 1.74 10.37
C HIS A 65 -11.85 1.71 8.84
N LEU A 66 -12.83 2.43 8.31
CA LEU A 66 -13.05 2.56 6.86
C LEU A 66 -11.83 3.16 6.15
N LEU A 67 -11.24 4.24 6.70
CA LEU A 67 -10.04 4.86 6.14
C LEU A 67 -8.85 3.90 6.11
N LEU A 68 -8.69 3.05 7.14
CA LEU A 68 -7.64 2.04 7.17
C LEU A 68 -7.79 1.02 6.03
N ASP A 69 -9.02 0.58 5.77
CA ASP A 69 -9.31 -0.35 4.67
C ASP A 69 -9.11 0.31 3.30
N LEU A 70 -9.61 1.54 3.12
CA LEU A 70 -9.44 2.30 1.88
C LEU A 70 -7.97 2.57 1.57
N GLN A 71 -7.14 2.92 2.57
CA GLN A 71 -5.72 3.17 2.32
C GLN A 71 -4.95 1.90 1.98
N ARG A 72 -5.33 0.74 2.55
CA ARG A 72 -4.76 -0.57 2.20
C ARG A 72 -5.09 -0.92 0.75
N MET A 73 -6.35 -0.79 0.36
CA MET A 73 -6.78 -0.99 -1.02
C MET A 73 -6.06 -0.05 -1.97
N THR A 74 -5.93 1.23 -1.61
CA THR A 74 -5.26 2.21 -2.45
C THR A 74 -3.78 1.89 -2.62
N ARG A 75 -3.11 1.38 -1.58
CA ARG A 75 -1.72 0.93 -1.68
C ARG A 75 -1.58 -0.28 -2.60
N ILE A 76 -2.49 -1.24 -2.54
CA ILE A 76 -2.52 -2.37 -3.47
C ILE A 76 -2.73 -1.89 -4.91
N GLY A 77 -3.68 -0.98 -5.13
CA GLY A 77 -3.92 -0.39 -6.45
C GLY A 77 -2.69 0.36 -6.98
N ASN A 78 -1.97 1.07 -6.11
CA ASN A 78 -0.68 1.68 -6.46
C ASN A 78 0.34 0.62 -6.87
N TRP A 79 0.56 -0.43 -6.07
CA TRP A 79 1.47 -1.52 -6.43
C TRP A 79 1.14 -2.16 -7.79
N VAL A 80 -0.13 -2.51 -8.04
CA VAL A 80 -0.54 -3.16 -9.29
C VAL A 80 -0.32 -2.26 -10.51
N THR A 81 -0.42 -0.94 -10.35
CA THR A 81 -0.37 0.00 -11.48
C THR A 81 1.02 0.57 -11.77
N THR A 82 1.91 0.62 -10.79
CA THR A 82 3.21 1.32 -10.95
C THR A 82 4.45 0.45 -10.78
N TRP A 83 4.32 -0.81 -10.35
CA TRP A 83 5.48 -1.65 -10.01
C TRP A 83 6.51 -1.81 -11.14
N GLU A 84 6.08 -1.97 -12.40
CA GLU A 84 7.00 -2.14 -13.53
C GLU A 84 7.88 -0.90 -13.74
N ARG A 85 7.25 0.28 -13.67
CA ARG A 85 7.94 1.56 -13.80
C ARG A 85 8.89 1.78 -12.62
N GLU A 86 8.44 1.48 -11.40
CA GLU A 86 9.22 1.64 -10.17
C GLU A 86 10.46 0.72 -10.18
N LEU A 87 10.30 -0.53 -10.60
CA LEU A 87 11.40 -1.48 -10.72
C LEU A 87 12.46 -1.03 -11.76
N VAL A 88 12.03 -0.43 -12.87
CA VAL A 88 12.95 0.17 -13.86
C VAL A 88 13.67 1.41 -13.30
N GLU A 89 13.03 2.15 -12.40
CA GLU A 89 13.60 3.30 -11.71
C GLU A 89 14.51 2.91 -10.52
N GLY A 90 14.61 1.61 -10.20
CA GLY A 90 15.41 1.09 -9.08
C GLY A 90 14.69 1.18 -7.72
N ASP A 91 13.35 1.24 -7.73
CA ASP A 91 12.52 1.21 -6.54
C ASP A 91 11.83 -0.16 -6.39
N ASP A 92 12.41 -1.00 -5.53
CA ASP A 92 11.93 -2.35 -5.24
C ASP A 92 10.80 -2.39 -4.18
N THR A 93 10.26 -1.24 -3.77
CA THR A 93 9.31 -1.15 -2.63
C THR A 93 7.87 -1.50 -3.01
N ALA A 94 7.61 -1.79 -4.27
CA ALA A 94 6.31 -2.27 -4.73
C ALA A 94 6.01 -3.66 -4.17
N GLY A 95 4.82 -3.87 -3.61
CA GLY A 95 4.45 -5.13 -2.95
C GLY A 95 4.57 -6.35 -3.87
N VAL A 96 4.30 -6.18 -5.17
CA VAL A 96 4.50 -7.21 -6.20
C VAL A 96 5.97 -7.64 -6.29
N VAL A 97 6.90 -6.68 -6.25
CA VAL A 97 8.35 -6.94 -6.32
C VAL A 97 8.84 -7.53 -5.00
N VAL A 98 8.43 -6.96 -3.87
CA VAL A 98 8.77 -7.46 -2.53
C VAL A 98 8.34 -8.91 -2.35
N ASP A 99 7.12 -9.26 -2.76
CA ASP A 99 6.60 -10.63 -2.66
C ASP A 99 7.37 -11.60 -3.56
N ALA A 100 7.75 -11.17 -4.77
CA ALA A 100 8.57 -11.96 -5.68
C ALA A 100 9.99 -12.23 -5.12
N LEU A 101 10.60 -11.21 -4.50
CA LEU A 101 11.89 -11.32 -3.82
C LEU A 101 11.81 -12.25 -2.60
N GLU A 102 10.77 -12.10 -1.78
CA GLU A 102 10.56 -12.93 -0.58
C GLU A 102 10.34 -14.42 -0.94
N GLN A 103 9.66 -14.68 -2.05
CA GLN A 103 9.47 -16.04 -2.57
C GLN A 103 10.70 -16.60 -3.31
N GLY A 104 11.72 -15.78 -3.55
CA GLY A 104 12.91 -16.16 -4.32
C GLY A 104 12.62 -16.41 -5.81
N ILE A 105 11.55 -15.81 -6.33
CA ILE A 105 11.16 -15.88 -7.75
C ILE A 105 12.08 -15.00 -8.60
N ILE A 106 12.49 -13.87 -8.05
CA ILE A 106 13.51 -12.98 -8.62
C ILE A 106 14.60 -12.70 -7.57
N SER A 107 15.71 -12.13 -8.03
CA SER A 107 16.83 -11.67 -7.20
C SER A 107 17.08 -10.17 -7.40
N LEU A 108 17.73 -9.52 -6.43
CA LEU A 108 18.18 -8.13 -6.54
C LEU A 108 19.26 -7.92 -7.62
N GLU A 109 19.84 -9.00 -8.14
CA GLU A 109 20.86 -8.96 -9.20
C GLU A 109 20.25 -9.07 -10.60
N ASP A 110 18.96 -9.43 -10.70
CA ASP A 110 18.26 -9.55 -11.97
C ASP A 110 18.10 -8.17 -12.62
N ASP A 111 18.25 -8.08 -13.93
CA ASP A 111 17.89 -6.86 -14.65
C ASP A 111 16.37 -6.66 -14.63
N SER A 112 15.92 -5.39 -14.61
CA SER A 112 14.51 -5.05 -14.46
C SER A 112 13.62 -5.65 -15.54
N GLU A 113 14.09 -5.79 -16.79
CA GLU A 113 13.27 -6.36 -17.87
C GLU A 113 13.03 -7.86 -17.63
N THR A 114 14.08 -8.62 -17.32
CA THR A 114 13.98 -10.04 -16.96
C THR A 114 13.10 -10.24 -15.73
N ALA A 115 13.29 -9.44 -14.67
CA ALA A 115 12.49 -9.54 -13.44
C ALA A 115 11.00 -9.28 -13.70
N ILE A 116 10.66 -8.29 -14.54
CA ILE A 116 9.27 -7.99 -14.92
C ILE A 116 8.63 -9.19 -15.61
N ASP A 117 9.32 -9.80 -16.59
CA ASP A 117 8.77 -10.94 -17.33
C ASP A 117 8.57 -12.15 -16.41
N VAL A 118 9.52 -12.44 -15.52
CA VAL A 118 9.39 -13.52 -14.54
C VAL A 118 8.22 -13.29 -13.58
N ILE A 119 8.05 -12.06 -13.07
CA ILE A 119 6.92 -11.70 -12.18
C ILE A 119 5.58 -11.91 -12.88
N ARG A 120 5.48 -11.52 -14.16
CA ARG A 120 4.26 -11.72 -14.98
C ARG A 120 3.96 -13.21 -15.18
N ASP A 121 4.97 -13.99 -15.54
CA ASP A 121 4.80 -15.43 -15.78
C ASP A 121 4.34 -16.19 -14.52
N HIS A 122 4.72 -15.71 -13.33
CA HIS A 122 4.28 -16.27 -12.05
C HIS A 122 2.92 -15.74 -11.56
N GLY A 123 2.35 -14.76 -12.25
CA GLY A 123 1.03 -14.21 -11.94
C GLY A 123 0.96 -13.49 -10.59
N ILE A 124 2.07 -12.91 -10.10
CA ILE A 124 2.10 -12.29 -8.77
C ILE A 124 1.22 -11.04 -8.75
N ARG A 125 1.31 -10.19 -9.78
CA ARG A 125 0.48 -8.99 -9.90
C ARG A 125 -1.02 -9.33 -9.78
N GLU A 126 -1.45 -10.41 -10.44
CA GLU A 126 -2.83 -10.88 -10.48
C GLU A 126 -3.33 -11.30 -9.09
N GLN A 127 -2.45 -11.78 -8.20
CA GLN A 127 -2.81 -12.08 -6.81
C GLN A 127 -3.18 -10.80 -6.05
N PHE A 128 -2.41 -9.72 -6.23
CA PHE A 128 -2.70 -8.41 -5.65
C PHE A 128 -3.96 -7.79 -6.28
N GLU A 129 -4.16 -7.95 -7.59
CA GLU A 129 -5.36 -7.49 -8.29
C GLU A 129 -6.62 -8.20 -7.75
N ALA A 130 -6.58 -9.52 -7.57
CA ALA A 130 -7.66 -10.29 -6.97
C ALA A 130 -7.96 -9.87 -5.52
N GLU A 131 -6.92 -9.55 -4.72
CA GLU A 131 -7.11 -9.02 -3.37
C GLU A 131 -7.79 -7.65 -3.38
N TRP A 132 -7.41 -6.77 -4.30
CA TRP A 132 -8.02 -5.47 -4.48
C TRP A 132 -9.50 -5.58 -4.86
N GLU A 133 -9.83 -6.48 -5.79
CA GLU A 133 -11.21 -6.77 -6.19
C GLU A 133 -12.04 -7.31 -5.03
N SER A 134 -11.49 -8.27 -4.28
CA SER A 134 -12.14 -8.84 -3.09
C SER A 134 -12.44 -7.78 -2.03
N SER A 135 -11.47 -6.89 -1.78
CA SER A 135 -11.62 -5.79 -0.83
C SER A 135 -12.68 -4.79 -1.29
N THR A 136 -12.72 -4.48 -2.58
CA THR A 136 -13.73 -3.60 -3.18
C THR A 136 -15.14 -4.17 -3.05
N ALA A 137 -15.30 -5.47 -3.35
CA ALA A 137 -16.58 -6.15 -3.23
C ALA A 137 -17.09 -6.13 -1.77
N ARG A 138 -16.20 -6.38 -0.80
CA ARG A 138 -16.52 -6.33 0.63
C ARG A 138 -17.00 -4.95 1.07
N LEU A 139 -16.26 -3.88 0.77
CA LEU A 139 -16.64 -2.53 1.16
C LEU A 139 -17.95 -2.07 0.48
N SER A 140 -18.18 -2.49 -0.76
CA SER A 140 -19.42 -2.16 -1.49
C SER A 140 -20.65 -2.82 -0.86
N ALA A 141 -20.50 -4.05 -0.35
CA ALA A 141 -21.56 -4.76 0.37
C ALA A 141 -21.88 -4.09 1.72
N GLU A 142 -20.85 -3.67 2.45
CA GLU A 142 -21.00 -2.95 3.73
C GLU A 142 -21.70 -1.58 3.53
N SER A 143 -21.48 -0.91 2.40
CA SER A 143 -22.10 0.40 2.09
C SER A 143 -23.58 0.31 1.70
N THR A 144 -24.10 -0.89 1.43
CA THR A 144 -25.50 -1.12 1.00
C THR A 144 -26.41 -1.57 2.15
N THR A 145 -25.84 -1.80 3.34
CA THR A 145 -26.55 -2.26 4.55
C THR A 145 -26.86 -1.08 5.47
#